data_AF-E4X665-F1
#
_entry.id   AF-E4X665-F1
#
_cell.length_a   1.000
_cell.length_b   1.000
_cell.length_c   1.000
_cell.angle_alpha   90.00
_cell.angle_beta   90.00
_cell.angle_gamma   90.00
#
_symmetry.space_group_name_H-M   'P 1'
#
loop_
_entity.id
_entity.type
_entity.pdbx_description
1 polymer ?
#
loop_
_entity_poly.entity_id
_entity_poly.type
_entity_poly.pdbx_seq_one_letter_code
_entity_poly.pdbx_strand_id
1 'polypeptide(L)'
;MKVFGSFFALAAAQEETCDTFRAKWVARKVAANLFRSENVAIVGVKLANYRFPSIEIRDQEYRGFVAFTEDVCGADFTEKLANGEVTADLMDASDAYEIDDIRYKDDGKYSYTGIGYKLKSIVNKDYPFKEKKSIVRKINSFDQVQILLRGLSQVDWKTTQDNCLLRLAAGFMEASDSYPDNLTECVLEQKRFWVEPAEINDGGFSLGLTSFF
;
A
#
# COMPACT_ATOMS: atom_id res chain seq x y z
N MET A 1 0.23 -62.99 -17.31
CA MET A 1 -0.15 -62.60 -15.95
C MET A 1 0.44 -61.22 -15.68
N LYS A 2 -0.45 -60.23 -15.48
CA LYS A 2 -0.27 -58.90 -14.86
C LYS A 2 0.71 -57.85 -15.45
N VAL A 3 0.04 -56.82 -15.95
CA VAL A 3 0.37 -55.38 -16.14
C VAL A 3 1.10 -54.75 -14.94
N PHE A 4 1.86 -53.67 -15.19
CA PHE A 4 1.94 -52.37 -14.47
C PHE A 4 3.31 -51.74 -14.84
N GLY A 5 3.43 -50.63 -15.58
CA GLY A 5 2.66 -49.39 -15.51
C GLY A 5 3.21 -48.55 -14.35
N SER A 6 4.18 -47.67 -14.62
CA SER A 6 4.64 -46.67 -13.64
C SER A 6 5.13 -45.43 -14.38
N PHE A 7 4.24 -44.47 -14.59
CA PHE A 7 4.04 -43.26 -13.78
C PHE A 7 4.93 -42.11 -14.27
N PHE A 8 4.41 -41.39 -15.28
CA PHE A 8 4.70 -39.97 -15.43
C PHE A 8 4.23 -39.26 -14.16
N ALA A 9 5.16 -38.78 -13.34
CA ALA A 9 4.85 -37.77 -12.35
C ALA A 9 4.75 -36.42 -13.08
N LEU A 10 3.54 -36.09 -13.55
CA LEU A 10 3.21 -34.69 -13.83
C LEU A 10 3.12 -33.99 -12.46
N ALA A 11 4.05 -33.08 -12.19
CA ALA A 11 3.90 -32.11 -11.12
C ALA A 11 2.69 -31.23 -11.48
N ALA A 12 1.56 -31.46 -10.81
CA ALA A 12 0.46 -30.51 -10.82
C ALA A 12 0.93 -29.30 -10.00
N ALA A 13 1.29 -28.21 -10.68
CA ALA A 13 1.33 -26.90 -10.05
C ALA A 13 -0.08 -26.61 -9.56
N GLN A 14 -0.25 -26.60 -8.25
CA GLN A 14 -1.51 -26.30 -7.61
C GLN A 14 -1.76 -24.80 -7.87
N GLU A 15 -2.75 -24.45 -8.70
CA GLU A 15 -3.28 -23.08 -8.77
C GLU A 15 -3.78 -22.75 -7.37
N GLU A 16 -2.99 -21.99 -6.60
CA GLU A 16 -3.49 -21.38 -5.38
C GLU A 16 -4.57 -20.37 -5.80
N THR A 17 -5.82 -20.68 -5.48
CA THR A 17 -6.93 -19.78 -5.79
C THR A 17 -6.82 -18.54 -4.90
N CYS A 18 -6.92 -17.37 -5.52
CA CYS A 18 -6.81 -16.07 -4.84
C CYS A 18 -7.81 -15.86 -3.70
N ASP A 19 -8.80 -16.73 -3.50
CA ASP A 19 -9.91 -16.61 -2.54
C ASP A 19 -9.50 -16.64 -1.05
N THR A 20 -8.29 -17.09 -0.76
CA THR A 20 -7.81 -17.34 0.61
C THR A 20 -7.09 -16.15 1.24
N PHE A 21 -6.53 -15.24 0.45
CA PHE A 21 -5.71 -14.13 0.95
C PHE A 21 -6.55 -12.87 1.16
N ARG A 22 -6.84 -12.52 2.42
CA ARG A 22 -7.70 -11.37 2.73
C ARG A 22 -6.95 -10.29 3.50
N ALA A 23 -6.68 -9.18 2.83
CA ALA A 23 -6.23 -7.97 3.52
C ALA A 23 -7.39 -7.30 4.27
N LYS A 24 -7.08 -6.77 5.44
CA LYS A 24 -7.95 -5.87 6.18
C LYS A 24 -7.83 -4.46 5.61
N TRP A 25 -8.82 -4.08 4.80
CA TRP A 25 -8.86 -2.78 4.16
C TRP A 25 -9.32 -1.67 5.10
N VAL A 26 -8.61 -0.55 5.01
CA VAL A 26 -8.93 0.70 5.68
C VAL A 26 -9.50 1.66 4.65
N ALA A 27 -10.60 2.32 5.01
CA ALA A 27 -11.24 3.30 4.13
C ALA A 27 -10.25 4.39 3.67
N ARG A 28 -10.57 5.04 2.54
CA ARG A 28 -9.81 6.07 1.79
C ARG A 28 -9.53 7.39 2.57
N LYS A 29 -9.29 7.34 3.89
CA LYS A 29 -9.06 8.49 4.79
C LYS A 29 -7.94 8.20 5.79
N VAL A 30 -6.94 7.44 5.35
CA VAL A 30 -5.77 7.05 6.16
C VAL A 30 -4.48 7.73 5.70
N ALA A 31 -4.52 8.39 4.54
CA ALA A 31 -3.40 9.11 3.97
C ALA A 31 -3.41 10.58 4.41
N ALA A 32 -2.22 11.14 4.55
CA ALA A 32 -1.99 12.57 4.77
C ALA A 32 -0.78 13.02 3.96
N ASN A 33 -0.80 14.28 3.51
CA ASN A 33 0.33 14.89 2.83
C ASN A 33 1.41 15.24 3.87
N LEU A 34 2.61 14.68 3.69
CA LEU A 34 3.79 15.03 4.47
C LEU A 34 4.66 16.05 3.72
N PHE A 35 4.72 15.93 2.40
CA PHE A 35 5.36 16.89 1.50
C PHE A 35 4.63 16.93 0.16
N ARG A 36 4.55 18.11 -0.46
CA ARG A 36 3.88 18.29 -1.76
C ARG A 36 4.62 19.29 -2.64
N SER A 37 4.77 18.91 -3.90
CA SER A 37 5.16 19.76 -5.02
C SER A 37 4.45 19.26 -6.29
N GLU A 38 4.60 19.98 -7.40
CA GLU A 38 4.04 19.59 -8.69
C GLU A 38 4.60 18.26 -9.21
N ASN A 39 5.89 17.95 -8.96
CA ASN A 39 6.54 16.76 -9.49
C ASN A 39 6.76 15.63 -8.46
N VAL A 40 6.75 15.97 -7.17
CA VAL A 40 7.10 15.07 -6.07
C VAL A 40 6.11 15.22 -4.93
N ALA A 41 5.67 14.09 -4.36
CA ALA A 41 4.86 14.06 -3.14
C ALA A 41 5.36 12.99 -2.17
N ILE A 42 5.21 13.26 -0.87
CA ILE A 42 5.38 12.26 0.19
C ILE A 42 4.04 12.12 0.89
N VAL A 43 3.46 10.93 0.82
CA VAL A 43 2.16 10.60 1.40
C VAL A 43 2.37 9.66 2.58
N GLY A 44 1.93 10.06 3.77
CA GLY A 44 1.97 9.23 4.97
C GLY A 44 0.68 8.43 5.13
N VAL A 45 0.77 7.11 5.19
CA VAL A 45 -0.35 6.19 5.43
C VAL A 45 -0.32 5.73 6.88
N LYS A 46 -1.35 6.09 7.64
CA LYS A 46 -1.49 5.74 9.05
C LYS A 46 -2.17 4.38 9.24
N LEU A 47 -1.46 3.43 9.85
CA LEU A 47 -1.95 2.10 10.20
C LEU A 47 -2.13 1.99 11.72
N ALA A 48 -3.33 2.26 12.23
CA ALA A 48 -3.58 2.30 13.67
C ALA A 48 -3.91 0.93 14.27
N ASN A 49 -3.20 0.50 15.32
CA ASN A 49 -3.32 -0.84 15.95
C ASN A 49 -4.76 -1.28 16.21
N TYR A 50 -5.60 -0.38 16.75
CA TYR A 50 -6.98 -0.71 17.10
C TYR A 50 -7.83 -1.16 15.90
N ARG A 51 -7.43 -0.79 14.67
CA ARG A 51 -8.10 -1.23 13.45
C ARG A 51 -7.69 -2.65 13.07
N PHE A 52 -6.72 -3.28 13.73
CA PHE A 52 -6.12 -4.58 13.33
C PHE A 52 -5.68 -5.40 14.55
N PRO A 53 -6.64 -6.00 15.27
CA PRO A 53 -6.34 -6.66 16.54
C PRO A 53 -5.54 -7.97 16.41
N SER A 54 -5.30 -8.49 15.19
CA SER A 54 -4.51 -9.71 14.98
C SER A 54 -3.01 -9.44 14.79
N ILE A 55 -2.61 -8.16 14.64
CA ILE A 55 -1.23 -7.76 14.42
C ILE A 55 -0.89 -6.62 15.36
N GLU A 56 0.19 -6.77 16.12
CA GLU A 56 0.82 -5.62 16.78
C GLU A 56 1.69 -4.88 15.75
N ILE A 57 1.14 -3.86 15.07
CA ILE A 57 1.74 -3.25 13.85
C ILE A 57 3.16 -2.72 14.03
N ARG A 58 3.59 -2.55 15.30
CA ARG A 58 4.89 -2.00 15.69
C ARG A 58 5.88 -3.06 16.14
N ASP A 59 5.40 -4.26 16.44
CA ASP A 59 6.17 -5.34 17.05
C ASP A 59 6.07 -6.65 16.25
N GLN A 60 5.41 -6.63 15.09
CA GLN A 60 5.29 -7.75 14.16
C GLN A 60 5.44 -7.31 12.71
N GLU A 61 6.02 -8.18 11.89
CA GLU A 61 6.07 -8.01 10.44
C GLU A 61 4.66 -8.14 9.83
N TYR A 62 4.43 -7.42 8.74
CA TYR A 62 3.16 -7.44 8.02
C TYR A 62 3.36 -7.24 6.52
N ARG A 63 2.32 -7.61 5.76
CA ARG A 63 2.17 -7.25 4.35
C ARG A 63 1.18 -6.10 4.21
N GLY A 64 1.57 -5.07 3.47
CA GLY A 64 0.75 -3.91 3.21
C GLY A 64 0.39 -3.79 1.74
N PHE A 65 -0.74 -3.13 1.49
CA PHE A 65 -1.27 -2.89 0.16
C PHE A 65 -1.78 -1.47 0.08
N VAL A 66 -1.51 -0.80 -1.03
CA VAL A 66 -2.06 0.51 -1.36
C VAL A 66 -2.68 0.42 -2.74
N ALA A 67 -3.82 1.08 -2.96
CA ALA A 67 -4.47 1.14 -4.25
C ALA A 67 -4.87 2.56 -4.61
N PHE A 68 -4.50 2.97 -5.82
CA PHE A 68 -4.96 4.17 -6.50
C PHE A 68 -5.93 3.76 -7.60
N THR A 69 -7.09 4.37 -7.63
CA THR A 69 -8.19 3.92 -8.48
C THR A 69 -8.52 4.98 -9.52
N GLU A 70 -8.88 4.53 -10.71
CA GLU A 70 -9.12 5.43 -11.85
C GLU A 70 -10.27 6.41 -11.61
N ASP A 71 -11.28 6.03 -10.82
CA ASP A 71 -12.41 6.91 -10.46
C ASP A 71 -11.98 8.19 -9.74
N VAL A 72 -10.83 8.18 -9.06
CA VAL A 72 -10.29 9.35 -8.36
C VAL A 72 -9.05 9.92 -9.05
N CYS A 73 -8.13 9.06 -9.45
CA CYS A 73 -6.81 9.46 -9.95
C CYS A 73 -6.78 9.72 -11.45
N GLY A 74 -7.67 9.07 -12.21
CA GLY A 74 -7.62 9.04 -13.67
C GLY A 74 -6.72 7.94 -14.21
N ALA A 75 -7.01 7.52 -15.45
CA ALA A 75 -6.29 6.48 -16.16
C ALA A 75 -4.81 6.84 -16.34
N ASP A 76 -4.54 8.11 -16.65
CA ASP A 76 -3.20 8.63 -16.88
C ASP A 76 -2.26 8.39 -15.69
N PHE A 77 -2.71 8.71 -14.45
CA PHE A 77 -1.91 8.43 -13.25
C PHE A 77 -1.69 6.93 -13.04
N THR A 78 -2.75 6.12 -13.14
CA THR A 78 -2.66 4.67 -12.88
C THR A 78 -1.74 3.98 -13.89
N GLU A 79 -1.85 4.30 -15.17
CA GLU A 79 -1.00 3.74 -16.23
C GLU A 79 0.46 4.17 -16.05
N LYS A 80 0.71 5.46 -15.78
CA LYS A 80 2.07 5.98 -15.54
C LYS A 80 2.73 5.40 -14.30
N LEU A 81 1.96 5.13 -13.25
CA LEU A 81 2.48 4.45 -12.06
C LEU A 81 2.85 2.99 -12.37
N ALA A 82 2.06 2.32 -13.18
CA ALA A 82 2.27 0.93 -13.55
C ALA A 82 3.46 0.73 -14.51
N ASN A 83 3.66 1.69 -15.43
CA ASN A 83 4.72 1.62 -16.43
C ASN A 83 6.05 2.24 -15.98
N GLY A 84 6.08 2.87 -14.80
CA GLY A 84 7.28 3.45 -14.17
C GLY A 84 7.58 4.91 -14.55
N GLU A 85 6.74 5.58 -15.34
CA GLU A 85 6.85 7.03 -15.58
C GLU A 85 6.60 7.85 -14.30
N VAL A 86 5.66 7.39 -13.48
CA VAL A 86 5.53 7.79 -12.08
C VAL A 86 6.13 6.68 -11.22
N THR A 87 7.11 7.02 -10.38
CA THR A 87 7.77 6.02 -9.51
C THR A 87 7.25 6.14 -8.08
N ALA A 88 7.06 5.01 -7.42
CA ALA A 88 6.78 4.94 -5.99
C ALA A 88 7.95 4.27 -5.24
N ASP A 89 8.36 4.86 -4.12
CA ASP A 89 9.25 4.25 -3.13
C ASP A 89 8.62 4.32 -1.74
N LEU A 90 9.08 3.47 -0.83
CA LEU A 90 8.74 3.53 0.59
C LEU A 90 9.88 4.17 1.37
N MET A 91 9.53 5.12 2.24
CA MET A 91 10.46 5.85 3.08
C MET A 91 10.18 5.58 4.55
N ASP A 92 11.25 5.44 5.31
CA ASP A 92 11.25 5.49 6.77
C ASP A 92 12.61 6.03 7.25
N ALA A 93 12.79 6.20 8.56
CA ALA A 93 14.06 6.59 9.16
C ALA A 93 15.15 5.49 9.08
N SER A 94 14.77 4.28 8.67
CA SER A 94 15.68 3.20 8.25
C SER A 94 15.10 2.43 7.08
N ASP A 95 15.91 1.62 6.39
CA ASP A 95 15.44 0.73 5.33
C ASP A 95 14.65 -0.47 5.89
N ALA A 96 13.41 -0.22 6.31
CA ALA A 96 12.53 -1.21 6.92
C ALA A 96 11.48 -1.76 5.95
N TYR A 97 11.22 -1.09 4.83
CA TYR A 97 10.15 -1.43 3.89
C TYR A 97 10.69 -1.80 2.51
N GLU A 98 9.94 -2.63 1.80
CA GLU A 98 10.23 -3.01 0.43
C GLU A 98 8.93 -3.14 -0.35
N ILE A 99 8.89 -2.56 -1.56
CA ILE A 99 7.81 -2.79 -2.51
C ILE A 99 8.07 -4.15 -3.15
N ASP A 100 7.10 -5.06 -3.00
CA ASP A 100 7.18 -6.40 -3.58
C ASP A 100 6.67 -6.39 -5.03
N ASP A 101 5.63 -5.59 -5.31
CA ASP A 101 4.92 -5.64 -6.58
C ASP A 101 4.12 -4.36 -6.84
N ILE A 102 4.00 -3.96 -8.11
CA ILE A 102 3.11 -2.90 -8.58
C ILE A 102 2.24 -3.49 -9.68
N ARG A 103 0.92 -3.54 -9.43
CA ARG A 103 -0.06 -4.18 -10.32
C ARG A 103 -1.05 -3.19 -10.87
N TYR A 104 -1.22 -3.24 -12.18
CA TYR A 104 -2.29 -2.56 -12.88
C TYR A 104 -3.36 -3.56 -13.30
N LYS A 105 -4.60 -3.12 -13.22
CA LYS A 105 -5.74 -3.83 -13.77
C LYS A 105 -6.64 -2.83 -14.47
N ASP A 106 -7.12 -3.21 -15.64
CA ASP A 106 -8.25 -2.60 -16.33
C ASP A 106 -9.13 -3.72 -16.91
N ASP A 107 -10.37 -3.83 -16.43
CA ASP A 107 -11.36 -4.79 -16.93
C ASP A 107 -12.48 -4.13 -17.75
N GLY A 108 -12.30 -2.88 -18.17
CA GLY A 108 -13.27 -2.06 -18.90
C GLY A 108 -14.43 -1.55 -18.04
N LYS A 109 -14.58 -2.07 -16.82
CA LYS A 109 -15.54 -1.59 -15.84
C LYS A 109 -14.84 -0.83 -14.71
N TYR A 110 -13.65 -1.28 -14.33
CA TYR A 110 -12.86 -0.74 -13.24
C TYR A 110 -11.37 -0.85 -13.54
N SER A 111 -10.65 0.20 -13.18
CA SER A 111 -9.20 0.24 -13.29
C SER A 111 -8.54 0.79 -12.02
N TYR A 112 -7.38 0.24 -11.71
CA TYR A 112 -6.55 0.66 -10.59
C TYR A 112 -5.08 0.32 -10.83
N THR A 113 -4.21 1.01 -10.09
CA THR A 113 -2.84 0.58 -9.82
C THR A 113 -2.67 0.39 -8.34
N GLY A 114 -2.22 -0.79 -7.92
CA GLY A 114 -1.92 -1.09 -6.53
C GLY A 114 -0.49 -1.49 -6.30
N ILE A 115 -0.01 -1.22 -5.10
CA ILE A 115 1.35 -1.47 -4.62
C ILE A 115 1.22 -2.47 -3.47
N GLY A 116 1.89 -3.62 -3.60
CA GLY A 116 2.12 -4.55 -2.50
C GLY A 116 3.49 -4.30 -1.89
N TYR A 117 3.59 -4.37 -0.57
CA TYR A 117 4.85 -4.15 0.12
C TYR A 117 4.95 -4.97 1.41
N LYS A 118 6.17 -5.11 1.90
CA LYS A 118 6.46 -5.76 3.19
C LYS A 118 7.24 -4.87 4.13
N LEU A 119 6.94 -4.98 5.42
CA LEU A 119 7.86 -4.60 6.48
C LEU A 119 8.89 -5.72 6.62
N LYS A 120 10.14 -5.46 6.17
CA LYS A 120 11.26 -6.42 6.16
C LYS A 120 11.88 -6.64 7.54
N SER A 121 11.78 -5.66 8.42
CA SER A 121 12.45 -5.69 9.71
C SER A 121 11.81 -4.73 10.70
N ILE A 122 11.66 -5.17 11.93
CA ILE A 122 11.20 -4.33 13.02
C ILE A 122 12.37 -3.50 13.55
N VAL A 123 12.23 -2.18 13.48
CA VAL A 123 13.25 -1.23 13.93
C VAL A 123 12.71 -0.37 15.06
N ASN A 124 13.61 0.15 15.89
CA ASN A 124 13.24 1.06 16.99
C ASN A 124 13.05 2.52 16.53
N LYS A 125 13.61 2.87 15.38
CA LYS A 125 13.57 4.21 14.79
C LYS A 125 12.86 4.13 13.43
N ASP A 126 11.59 3.73 13.47
CA ASP A 126 10.60 3.81 12.40
C ASP A 126 9.57 4.89 12.73
N TYR A 127 9.02 5.53 11.70
CA TYR A 127 7.97 6.52 11.89
C TYR A 127 6.67 5.85 12.35
N PRO A 128 5.98 6.43 13.35
CA PRO A 128 6.35 7.63 14.09
C PRO A 128 7.19 7.33 15.33
N PHE A 129 8.17 8.18 15.59
CA PHE A 129 8.96 8.19 16.82
C PHE A 129 9.13 9.61 17.36
N LYS A 130 9.49 9.72 18.64
CA LYS A 130 9.94 10.97 19.28
C LYS A 130 11.40 10.83 19.66
N GLU A 131 12.21 11.83 19.34
CA GLU A 131 13.63 11.86 19.73
C GLU A 131 13.90 13.07 20.62
N LYS A 132 14.50 12.84 21.80
CA LYS A 132 14.91 13.91 22.71
C LYS A 132 16.26 13.56 23.32
N LYS A 133 17.26 14.43 23.14
CA LYS A 133 18.64 14.21 23.63
C LYS A 133 19.18 12.82 23.24
N SER A 134 19.01 12.46 21.96
CA SER A 134 19.42 11.15 21.40
C SER A 134 18.70 9.92 21.97
N ILE A 135 17.65 10.11 22.78
CA ILE A 135 16.76 9.02 23.22
C ILE A 135 15.59 8.94 22.25
N VAL A 136 15.50 7.82 21.53
CA VAL A 136 14.40 7.50 20.60
C VAL A 136 13.29 6.78 21.37
N ARG A 137 12.05 7.23 21.19
CA ARG A 137 10.84 6.61 21.73
C ARG A 137 9.86 6.34 20.59
N LYS A 138 9.65 5.07 20.28
CA LYS A 138 8.66 4.60 19.32
C LYS A 138 7.24 4.95 19.78
N ILE A 139 6.38 5.36 18.85
CA ILE A 139 4.94 5.50 19.11
C ILE A 139 4.28 4.15 18.76
N ASN A 140 3.73 3.47 19.77
CA ASN A 140 3.23 2.10 19.60
C ASN A 140 1.77 2.01 19.09
N SER A 141 1.05 3.12 19.00
CA SER A 141 -0.38 3.09 18.68
C SER A 141 -0.70 3.02 17.18
N PHE A 142 0.28 3.30 16.31
CA PHE A 142 0.15 3.20 14.86
C PHE A 142 1.50 3.17 14.17
N ASP A 143 1.54 2.56 12.98
CA ASP A 143 2.61 2.75 12.00
C ASP A 143 2.30 3.91 11.05
N GLN A 144 3.33 4.54 10.50
CA GLN A 144 3.24 5.52 9.44
C GLN A 144 4.17 5.17 8.28
N VAL A 145 3.65 4.43 7.31
CA VAL A 145 4.34 4.14 6.05
C VAL A 145 4.34 5.39 5.18
N GLN A 146 5.50 5.85 4.73
CA GLN A 146 5.60 7.02 3.85
C GLN A 146 5.87 6.57 2.42
N ILE A 147 5.05 7.03 1.48
CA ILE A 147 5.17 6.72 0.05
C ILE A 147 5.71 7.95 -0.64
N LEU A 148 6.90 7.84 -1.23
CA LEU A 148 7.50 8.86 -2.08
C LEU A 148 7.10 8.62 -3.53
N LEU A 149 6.38 9.57 -4.09
CA LEU A 149 5.97 9.58 -5.48
C LEU A 149 6.75 10.64 -6.25
N ARG A 150 7.26 10.28 -7.43
CA ARG A 150 8.01 11.19 -8.33
C ARG A 150 7.48 11.06 -9.75
N GLY A 151 7.72 12.09 -10.57
CA GLY A 151 7.21 12.13 -11.95
C GLY A 151 5.77 12.63 -12.03
N LEU A 152 5.29 13.35 -11.01
CA LEU A 152 3.88 13.76 -10.92
C LEU A 152 3.51 14.93 -11.85
N SER A 153 4.50 15.71 -12.32
CA SER A 153 4.22 16.93 -13.09
C SER A 153 3.71 16.65 -14.49
N GLN A 154 3.84 15.41 -14.96
CA GLN A 154 3.37 14.96 -16.26
C GLN A 154 1.97 14.32 -16.21
N VAL A 155 1.37 14.22 -15.02
CA VAL A 155 0.09 13.53 -14.82
C VAL A 155 -1.08 14.45 -15.17
N ASP A 156 -1.97 13.96 -16.03
CA ASP A 156 -3.28 14.56 -16.27
C ASP A 156 -4.30 13.99 -15.27
N TRP A 157 -4.55 14.74 -14.21
CA TRP A 157 -5.37 14.29 -13.09
C TRP A 157 -6.86 14.33 -13.44
N LYS A 158 -7.58 13.24 -13.16
CA LYS A 158 -9.06 13.23 -13.29
C LYS A 158 -9.75 14.19 -12.32
N THR A 159 -9.27 14.21 -11.08
CA THR A 159 -9.72 15.16 -10.05
C THR A 159 -8.59 16.14 -9.75
N THR A 160 -7.95 16.03 -8.58
CA THR A 160 -6.74 16.77 -8.24
C THR A 160 -5.68 15.80 -7.74
N GLN A 161 -4.40 16.20 -7.82
CA GLN A 161 -3.30 15.45 -7.21
C GLN A 161 -3.61 15.10 -5.75
N ASP A 162 -4.04 16.08 -4.95
CA ASP A 162 -4.34 15.85 -3.53
C ASP A 162 -5.54 14.90 -3.33
N ASN A 163 -6.59 15.03 -4.14
CA ASN A 163 -7.74 14.14 -4.02
C ASN A 163 -7.34 12.69 -4.39
N CYS A 164 -6.55 12.50 -5.44
CA CYS A 164 -6.01 11.18 -5.77
C CYS A 164 -5.16 10.61 -4.63
N LEU A 165 -4.13 11.34 -4.20
CA LEU A 165 -3.12 10.84 -3.25
C LEU A 165 -3.71 10.60 -1.86
N LEU A 166 -4.63 11.45 -1.40
CA LEU A 166 -5.22 11.32 -0.07
C LEU A 166 -6.39 10.33 -0.02
N ARG A 167 -6.91 9.89 -1.18
CA ARG A 167 -7.98 8.89 -1.31
C ARG A 167 -7.49 7.53 -1.78
N LEU A 168 -6.18 7.30 -1.73
CA LEU A 168 -5.64 5.95 -1.79
C LEU A 168 -6.36 5.06 -0.78
N ALA A 169 -6.61 3.83 -1.15
CA ALA A 169 -7.03 2.80 -0.21
C ALA A 169 -5.80 2.10 0.33
N ALA A 170 -5.79 1.80 1.63
CA ALA A 170 -4.74 1.00 2.22
C ALA A 170 -5.34 -0.28 2.81
N GLY A 171 -4.61 -1.37 2.75
CA GLY A 171 -4.96 -2.64 3.36
C GLY A 171 -3.71 -3.32 3.88
N PHE A 172 -3.88 -4.31 4.73
CA PHE A 172 -2.77 -5.14 5.18
C PHE A 172 -3.21 -6.46 5.77
N MET A 173 -2.25 -7.35 5.96
CA MET A 173 -2.42 -8.68 6.54
C MET A 173 -1.14 -9.11 7.26
N GLU A 174 -1.23 -10.23 7.96
CA GLU A 174 -0.09 -10.84 8.65
C GLU A 174 1.04 -11.13 7.66
N ALA A 175 2.29 -11.13 8.13
CA ALA A 175 3.39 -11.62 7.31
C ALA A 175 3.33 -13.15 7.20
N SER A 176 3.67 -13.67 6.02
CA SER A 176 3.87 -15.09 5.78
C SER A 176 4.89 -15.27 4.66
N ASP A 177 5.79 -16.23 4.84
CA ASP A 177 6.73 -16.66 3.81
C ASP A 177 6.05 -17.56 2.76
N SER A 178 4.84 -18.02 3.04
CA SER A 178 4.08 -18.94 2.16
C SER A 178 3.16 -18.21 1.19
N TYR A 179 3.30 -16.89 1.01
CA TYR A 179 2.47 -16.16 0.05
C TYR A 179 2.95 -16.36 -1.39
N PRO A 180 2.02 -16.46 -2.36
CA PRO A 180 2.39 -16.62 -3.76
C PRO A 180 2.89 -15.30 -4.37
N ASP A 181 3.62 -15.40 -5.47
CA ASP A 181 4.18 -14.24 -6.18
C ASP A 181 3.10 -13.26 -6.68
N ASN A 182 1.88 -13.74 -6.96
CA ASN A 182 0.74 -12.93 -7.39
C ASN A 182 -0.13 -12.42 -6.22
N LEU A 183 0.37 -12.44 -4.98
CA LEU A 183 -0.39 -12.02 -3.78
C LEU A 183 -1.04 -10.64 -3.95
N THR A 184 -0.30 -9.66 -4.46
CA THR A 184 -0.77 -8.28 -4.64
C THR A 184 -2.00 -8.22 -5.54
N GLU A 185 -1.96 -8.91 -6.67
CA GLU A 185 -3.08 -9.04 -7.59
C GLU A 185 -4.27 -9.71 -6.88
N CYS A 186 -4.07 -10.88 -6.28
CA CYS A 186 -5.12 -11.61 -5.56
C CYS A 186 -5.83 -10.75 -4.50
N VAL A 187 -5.07 -10.00 -3.69
CA VAL A 187 -5.61 -9.17 -2.61
C VAL A 187 -6.36 -7.95 -3.15
N LEU A 188 -5.85 -7.31 -4.20
CA LEU A 188 -6.47 -6.13 -4.80
C LEU A 188 -7.77 -6.48 -5.53
N GLU A 189 -7.84 -7.62 -6.21
CA GLU A 189 -9.05 -8.07 -6.92
C GLU A 189 -10.24 -8.32 -5.99
N GLN A 190 -9.98 -8.77 -4.76
CA GLN A 190 -11.02 -8.92 -3.76
C GLN A 190 -11.59 -7.58 -3.29
N LYS A 191 -10.84 -6.48 -3.45
CA LYS A 191 -11.27 -5.17 -2.99
C LYS A 191 -12.09 -4.44 -4.04
N ARG A 192 -13.37 -4.35 -3.73
CA ARG A 192 -14.36 -3.57 -4.45
C ARG A 192 -14.26 -2.08 -4.08
N PHE A 193 -13.77 -1.21 -4.97
CA PHE A 193 -13.55 0.24 -4.72
C PHE A 193 -14.73 1.15 -5.17
N TRP A 194 -15.96 0.63 -5.12
CA TRP A 194 -17.11 1.01 -5.97
C TRP A 194 -17.81 2.36 -5.81
N VAL A 195 -17.23 3.38 -5.20
CA VAL A 195 -17.84 4.72 -5.21
C VAL A 195 -16.75 5.78 -5.11
N GLU A 196 -16.78 6.73 -6.06
CA GLU A 196 -15.95 7.94 -6.00
C GLU A 196 -16.30 8.72 -4.72
N PRO A 197 -15.34 8.96 -3.83
CA PRO A 197 -15.60 9.70 -2.60
C PRO A 197 -15.63 11.21 -2.89
N ALA A 198 -16.57 11.95 -2.28
CA ALA A 198 -16.71 13.41 -2.46
C ALA A 198 -15.37 14.16 -2.33
N GLU A 199 -15.08 15.11 -3.22
CA GLU A 199 -13.79 15.81 -3.27
C GLU A 199 -13.34 16.41 -1.92
N ILE A 200 -12.03 16.48 -1.70
CA ILE A 200 -11.46 17.14 -0.53
C ILE A 200 -11.53 18.67 -0.77
N ASN A 201 -12.51 19.33 -0.17
CA ASN A 201 -12.55 20.78 -0.08
C ASN A 201 -11.68 21.22 1.10
N ASP A 202 -10.67 22.03 0.83
CA ASP A 202 -9.53 22.27 1.71
C ASP A 202 -9.86 22.64 3.16
N GLY A 203 -9.23 21.88 4.05
CA GLY A 203 -9.18 22.06 5.49
C GLY A 203 -8.32 20.92 6.04
N GLY A 204 -7.07 20.86 5.55
CA GLY A 204 -6.13 19.76 5.71
C GLY A 204 -6.34 18.97 7.00
N PHE A 205 -6.57 17.67 6.86
CA PHE A 205 -6.59 16.77 8.00
C PHE A 205 -5.20 16.77 8.62
N SER A 206 -5.02 17.63 9.63
CA SER A 206 -3.88 17.59 10.53
C SER A 206 -4.00 16.27 11.29
N LEU A 207 -3.30 15.23 10.83
CA LEU A 207 -2.68 14.30 11.77
C LEU A 207 -1.92 15.22 12.70
N GLY A 208 -2.28 15.32 13.99
CA GLY A 208 -1.75 16.28 14.96
C GLY A 208 -0.22 16.26 15.10
N LEU A 209 0.46 16.71 14.06
CA LEU A 209 1.83 17.11 13.89
C LEU A 209 1.82 18.62 14.04
N THR A 210 1.23 19.10 15.14
CA THR A 210 1.57 20.45 15.60
C THR A 210 3.04 20.40 15.96
N SER A 211 3.84 21.05 15.12
CA SER A 211 5.24 21.48 15.36
C SER A 211 6.24 20.38 15.71
N PHE A 212 6.98 19.92 14.70
CA PHE A 212 8.34 19.38 14.87
C PHE A 212 9.24 19.92 13.75
N PHE A 213 9.62 21.19 13.92
CA PHE A 213 10.97 21.65 13.60
C PHE A 213 11.67 21.92 14.93
#